data_AF-A0A1I5MPV5-F1
#
_entry.id   AF-A0A1I5MPV5-F1
#
_cell.length_a   1.000
_cell.length_b   1.000
_cell.length_c   1.000
_cell.angle_alpha   90.00
_cell.angle_beta   90.00
_cell.angle_gamma   90.00
#
_symmetry.space_group_name_H-M   'P 1'
#
loop_
_entity.id
_entity.type
_entity.pdbx_description
1 polymer ?
#
loop_
_entity_poly.entity_id
_entity_poly.type
_entity_poly.pdbx_seq_one_letter_code
_entity_poly.pdbx_strand_id
1 'polypeptide(L)'
;MLGVLQIGEAIRPFLQAYEMVGAALGLFIAYLAYRGYRRNDSRPMLYLAIGFGIILGLPVPIVVITLLFPSLSEPLVQALIQTLEIAGLLCIIYALRMEP
;
A
#
# COMPACT_ATOMS: atom_id res chain seq x y z
N MET A 1 -14.75 17.64 26.34
CA MET A 1 -14.67 17.51 24.86
C MET A 1 -13.46 18.22 24.25
N LEU A 2 -13.10 19.45 24.67
CA LEU A 2 -11.94 20.19 24.13
C LEU A 2 -10.58 19.47 24.28
N GLY A 3 -10.33 18.81 25.42
CA GLY A 3 -9.08 18.07 25.63
C GLY A 3 -8.89 16.86 24.71
N VAL A 4 -9.98 16.17 24.32
CA VAL A 4 -9.91 15.00 23.41
C VAL A 4 -9.59 15.44 21.98
N LEU A 5 -10.16 16.56 21.54
CA LEU A 5 -9.86 17.14 20.22
C LEU A 5 -8.40 17.58 20.11
N GLN A 6 -7.87 18.18 21.18
CA GLN A 6 -6.47 18.65 21.23
C GLN A 6 -5.46 17.48 21.21
N ILE A 7 -5.80 16.37 21.88
CA ILE A 7 -5.01 15.13 21.83
C ILE A 7 -5.05 14.52 20.41
N GLY A 8 -6.22 14.53 19.76
CA GLY A 8 -6.38 14.06 18.39
C GLY A 8 -5.45 14.79 17.41
N GLU A 9 -5.46 16.13 17.42
CA GLU A 9 -4.61 16.94 16.54
C GLU A 9 -3.11 16.75 16.81
N ALA A 10 -2.71 16.54 18.06
CA ALA A 10 -1.31 16.28 18.41
C ALA A 10 -0.80 14.92 17.89
N ILE A 11 -1.68 13.93 17.77
CA ILE A 11 -1.31 12.54 17.41
C ILE A 11 -1.41 12.27 15.91
N ARG A 12 -2.29 12.98 15.18
CA ARG A 12 -2.44 12.85 13.71
C ARG A 12 -1.12 12.77 12.92
N PRO A 13 -0.15 13.70 13.08
CA PRO A 13 1.09 13.63 12.31
C PRO A 13 1.95 12.40 12.66
N PHE A 14 1.90 11.94 13.91
CA PHE A 14 2.61 10.73 14.32
C PHE A 14 1.99 9.48 13.71
N LEU A 15 0.66 9.40 13.64
CA LEU A 15 -0.04 8.28 12.97
C LEU A 15 0.30 8.25 11.48
N GLN A 16 0.26 9.41 10.82
CA GLN A 16 0.61 9.50 9.41
C GLN A 16 2.08 9.12 9.16
N ALA A 17 2.99 9.56 10.02
CA ALA A 17 4.39 9.17 9.93
C ALA A 17 4.60 7.66 10.12
N TYR A 18 3.91 7.07 11.10
CA TYR A 18 3.92 5.63 11.34
C TYR A 18 3.41 4.83 10.13
N GLU A 19 2.32 5.27 9.51
CA GLU A 19 1.78 4.67 8.29
C GLU A 19 2.76 4.78 7.11
N MET A 20 3.41 5.94 6.94
CA MET A 20 4.43 6.14 5.90
C MET A 20 5.62 5.20 6.08
N VAL A 21 6.06 4.97 7.32
CA VAL A 21 7.12 4.00 7.63
C VAL A 21 6.69 2.59 7.24
N GLY A 22 5.45 2.19 7.58
CA GLY A 22 4.88 0.91 7.17
C GLY A 22 4.85 0.74 5.65
N ALA A 23 4.38 1.75 4.92
CA ALA A 23 4.35 1.75 3.46
C ALA A 23 5.76 1.64 2.86
N ALA A 24 6.73 2.39 3.40
CA ALA A 24 8.13 2.35 2.95
C ALA A 24 8.75 0.97 3.17
N LEU A 25 8.52 0.36 4.33
CA LEU A 25 9.02 -0.99 4.63
C LEU A 25 8.41 -2.03 3.71
N GLY A 26 7.10 -1.99 3.45
CA GLY A 26 6.50 -2.97 2.56
C GLY A 26 6.83 -2.74 1.07
N LEU A 27 7.10 -1.50 0.64
CA LEU A 27 7.73 -1.23 -0.66
C LEU A 27 9.17 -1.77 -0.73
N PHE A 28 9.92 -1.68 0.37
CA PHE A 28 11.23 -2.29 0.47
C PHE A 28 11.13 -3.82 0.37
N ILE A 29 10.13 -4.45 1.00
CA ILE A 29 9.84 -5.88 0.83
C ILE A 29 9.51 -6.20 -0.64
N ALA A 30 8.69 -5.38 -1.31
CA ALA A 30 8.39 -5.54 -2.74
C ALA A 30 9.67 -5.50 -3.59
N TYR A 31 10.59 -4.57 -3.29
CA TYR A 31 11.89 -4.50 -3.95
C TYR A 31 12.75 -5.74 -3.70
N LEU A 32 12.79 -6.25 -2.46
CA LEU A 32 13.51 -7.48 -2.13
C LEU A 32 12.93 -8.69 -2.87
N ALA A 33 11.60 -8.80 -2.95
CA ALA A 33 10.91 -9.84 -3.70
C ALA A 33 11.23 -9.76 -5.20
N TYR A 34 11.22 -8.56 -5.78
CA TYR A 34 11.63 -8.35 -7.18
C TYR A 34 13.10 -8.73 -7.42
N ARG A 35 14.00 -8.36 -6.50
CA ARG A 35 15.42 -8.75 -6.56
C ARG A 35 15.59 -10.27 -6.44
N GLY A 36 14.79 -10.92 -5.60
CA GLY A 36 14.72 -12.38 -5.47
C GLY A 36 14.25 -13.04 -6.76
N TYR A 37 13.16 -12.52 -7.36
CA TYR A 37 12.69 -12.93 -8.68
C TYR A 37 13.78 -12.84 -9.73
N ARG A 38 14.47 -11.70 -9.85
CA ARG A 38 15.52 -11.50 -10.86
C ARG A 38 16.75 -12.41 -10.66
N ARG A 39 17.01 -12.86 -9.42
CA ARG A 39 18.17 -13.71 -9.10
C ARG A 39 17.90 -15.20 -9.24
N ASN A 40 16.68 -15.62 -8.93
CA ASN A 40 16.32 -17.02 -8.80
C ASN A 40 15.25 -17.47 -9.82
N ASP A 41 14.81 -16.57 -10.71
CA ASP A 41 13.71 -16.76 -11.68
C ASP A 41 12.42 -17.33 -11.05
N SER A 42 12.22 -17.08 -9.75
CA SER A 42 11.08 -17.57 -8.98
C SER A 42 9.84 -16.77 -9.34
N ARG A 43 8.99 -17.34 -10.20
CA ARG A 43 7.69 -16.76 -10.57
C ARG A 43 6.84 -16.37 -9.35
N PRO A 44 6.73 -17.18 -8.27
CA PRO A 44 6.04 -16.77 -7.05
C PRO A 44 6.51 -15.41 -6.49
N MET A 45 7.83 -15.19 -6.44
CA MET A 45 8.40 -13.95 -5.90
C MET A 45 8.01 -12.71 -6.72
N LEU A 46 7.77 -12.85 -8.03
CA LEU A 46 7.28 -11.75 -8.86
C LEU A 46 5.86 -11.34 -8.47
N TYR A 47 4.97 -12.31 -8.27
CA TYR A 47 3.59 -12.03 -7.88
C TYR A 47 3.50 -11.44 -6.46
N LEU A 48 4.40 -11.86 -5.56
CA LEU A 48 4.58 -11.19 -4.26
C LEU A 48 5.01 -9.73 -4.42
N ALA A 49 6.02 -9.47 -5.24
CA ALA A 49 6.50 -8.11 -5.51
C ALA A 49 5.40 -7.21 -6.10
N ILE A 50 4.64 -7.73 -7.07
CA ILE A 50 3.50 -7.04 -7.68
C ILE A 50 2.42 -6.77 -6.64
N GLY A 51 2.06 -7.76 -5.82
CA GLY A 51 1.03 -7.62 -4.79
C GLY A 51 1.36 -6.53 -3.77
N PHE A 52 2.57 -6.56 -3.20
CA PHE A 52 3.03 -5.50 -2.29
C PHE A 52 3.15 -4.14 -2.99
N GLY A 53 3.63 -4.12 -4.24
CA GLY A 53 3.70 -2.91 -5.05
C GLY A 53 2.34 -2.26 -5.28
N ILE A 54 1.30 -3.07 -5.55
CA ILE A 54 -0.08 -2.60 -5.68
C ILE A 54 -0.62 -2.10 -4.35
N ILE A 55 -0.57 -2.91 -3.30
CA ILE A 55 -1.19 -2.57 -2.00
C ILE A 55 -0.54 -1.32 -1.38
N LEU A 56 0.77 -1.16 -1.51
CA LEU A 56 1.50 -0.11 -0.78
C LEU A 56 2.00 1.01 -1.68
N GLY A 57 2.25 0.73 -2.96
CA GLY A 57 2.80 1.70 -3.88
C GLY A 57 1.75 2.51 -4.63
N LEU A 58 0.65 1.89 -5.06
CA LEU A 58 -0.36 2.56 -5.89
C LEU A 58 -1.28 3.52 -5.11
N PRO A 59 -1.66 3.26 -3.85
CA PRO A 59 -2.48 4.21 -3.10
C PRO A 59 -1.79 5.54 -2.82
N VAL A 60 -0.46 5.55 -2.66
CA VAL A 60 0.31 6.77 -2.38
C VAL A 60 0.10 7.88 -3.43
N PRO A 61 0.35 7.66 -4.74
CA PRO A 61 0.09 8.68 -5.75
C PRO A 61 -1.39 9.03 -5.87
N ILE A 62 -2.32 8.09 -5.61
CA ILE A 62 -3.76 8.38 -5.61
C ILE A 62 -4.10 9.40 -4.51
N VAL A 63 -3.60 9.21 -3.30
CA VAL A 63 -3.77 10.15 -2.19
C VAL A 63 -3.11 11.50 -2.49
N VAL A 64 -1.91 11.50 -3.09
CA VAL A 64 -1.27 12.76 -3.51
C VAL A 64 -2.13 13.50 -4.54
N ILE A 65 -2.72 12.80 -5.50
CA ILE A 65 -3.61 13.38 -6.50
C ILE A 65 -4.88 13.95 -5.84
N THR A 66 -5.49 13.28 -4.86
CA THR A 66 -6.68 13.81 -4.19
C THR A 66 -6.39 15.06 -3.35
N LEU A 67 -5.19 15.17 -2.79
CA LEU A 67 -4.75 16.39 -2.11
C LEU A 67 -4.58 17.56 -3.09
N LEU A 68 -4.13 17.29 -4.32
CA LEU A 68 -3.98 18.31 -5.37
C LEU A 68 -5.31 18.68 -6.04
N PHE A 69 -6.27 17.75 -6.08
CA PHE A 69 -7.57 17.92 -6.73
C PHE A 69 -8.72 17.58 -5.77
N PRO A 70 -9.11 18.52 -4.88
CA PRO A 70 -10.17 18.29 -3.88
C PRO A 70 -11.57 18.07 -4.47
N SER A 71 -11.76 18.29 -5.77
CA SER A 71 -13.03 18.08 -6.47
C SER A 71 -13.32 16.59 -6.76
N LEU A 72 -12.38 15.69 -6.47
CA LEU A 72 -12.57 14.25 -6.66
C LEU A 72 -13.52 13.68 -5.59
N SER A 73 -14.38 12.74 -6.01
CA SER A 73 -15.29 12.04 -5.11
C SER A 73 -14.52 11.12 -4.16
N GLU A 74 -14.52 11.45 -2.86
CA GLU A 74 -13.86 10.66 -1.81
C GLU A 74 -14.34 9.20 -1.77
N PRO A 75 -15.66 8.88 -1.83
CA PRO A 75 -16.11 7.50 -1.90
C PRO A 75 -15.59 6.73 -3.12
N LEU A 76 -15.48 7.40 -4.28
CA LEU A 76 -15.00 6.76 -5.51
C LEU A 76 -13.50 6.45 -5.42
N VAL A 77 -12.71 7.39 -4.88
CA VAL A 77 -11.28 7.21 -4.64
C VAL A 77 -11.06 6.05 -3.66
N GLN A 78 -11.83 6.00 -2.57
CA GLN A 78 -11.73 4.94 -1.59
C GLN A 78 -12.11 3.58 -2.17
N ALA A 79 -13.14 3.51 -3.01
CA ALA A 79 -13.51 2.29 -3.72
C ALA A 79 -12.40 1.81 -4.69
N LEU A 80 -11.74 2.75 -5.37
CA LEU A 80 -10.59 2.44 -6.23
C LEU A 80 -9.42 1.88 -5.42
N ILE A 81 -9.06 2.51 -4.30
CA ILE A 81 -7.99 2.04 -3.42
C ILE A 81 -8.30 0.62 -2.92
N GLN A 82 -9.52 0.36 -2.41
CA GLN A 82 -9.92 -0.97 -1.96
C GLN A 82 -9.88 -2.02 -3.09
N THR A 83 -10.26 -1.63 -4.31
CA THR A 83 -10.19 -2.52 -5.47
C THR A 83 -8.75 -2.92 -5.79
N LEU A 84 -7.81 -1.96 -5.69
CA LEU A 84 -6.39 -2.22 -5.86
C LEU A 84 -5.85 -3.13 -4.75
N GLU A 85 -6.25 -2.90 -3.50
CA GLU A 85 -5.86 -3.75 -2.38
C GLU A 85 -6.30 -5.20 -2.58
N ILE A 86 -7.56 -5.41 -2.98
CA ILE A 86 -8.08 -6.75 -3.31
C ILE A 86 -7.26 -7.38 -4.45
N ALA A 87 -6.98 -6.64 -5.51
CA ALA A 87 -6.18 -7.14 -6.63
C ALA A 87 -4.76 -7.53 -6.18
N GLY A 88 -4.12 -6.72 -5.34
CA GLY A 88 -2.80 -7.02 -4.79
C GLY A 88 -2.82 -8.24 -3.86
N LEU A 89 -3.87 -8.40 -3.05
CA LEU A 89 -4.06 -9.59 -2.20
C LEU A 89 -4.23 -10.85 -3.04
N LEU A 90 -4.97 -10.78 -4.16
CA LEU A 90 -5.09 -11.88 -5.11
C LEU A 90 -3.74 -12.25 -5.72
N CYS A 91 -2.88 -11.27 -6.04
CA CYS A 91 -1.51 -11.54 -6.48
C CYS A 91 -0.69 -12.28 -5.41
N ILE A 92 -0.79 -11.87 -4.15
CA ILE A 92 -0.08 -12.53 -3.03
C ILE A 92 -0.59 -13.97 -2.85
N ILE A 93 -1.91 -14.19 -2.87
CA ILE A 93 -2.49 -15.53 -2.78
C ILE A 93 -2.00 -16.41 -3.94
N TYR A 94 -1.97 -15.86 -5.16
CA TYR A 94 -1.48 -16.57 -6.34
C TYR A 94 0.00 -16.95 -6.20
N ALA A 95 0.83 -16.04 -5.67
CA ALA A 95 2.22 -16.32 -5.37
C ALA A 95 2.37 -17.53 -4.43
N LEU A 96 1.67 -17.50 -3.29
CA LEU A 96 1.74 -18.56 -2.27
C LEU A 96 1.18 -19.90 -2.77
N ARG A 97 0.17 -19.87 -3.67
CA ARG A 97 -0.36 -21.08 -4.32
C ARG A 97 0.62 -21.72 -5.30
N MET A 98 1.60 -20.95 -5.78
CA MET A 98 2.55 -21.36 -6.80
C MET A 98 3.84 -21.95 -6.19
N GLU A 99 4.04 -21.76 -4.88
CA GLU A 99 5.09 -22.42 -4.10
C GLU A 99 4.60 -23.83 -3.70
N PRO A 100 5.27 -24.92 -4.13
CA PRO A 100 4.91 -26.30 -3.77
C PRO A 100 5.35 -26.70 -2.36
#